data_AF-A0A9E3Q7J4-F1
#
_entry.id   AF-A0A9E3Q7J4-F1
#
_cell.length_a   1.000
_cell.length_b   1.000
_cell.length_c   1.000
_cell.angle_alpha   90.00
_cell.angle_beta   90.00
_cell.angle_gamma   90.00
#
_symmetry.space_group_name_H-M   'P 1'
#
loop_
_entity.id
_entity.type
_entity.pdbx_description
1 polymer ?
#
loop_
_entity_poly.entity_id
_entity_poly.type
_entity_poly.pdbx_seq_one_letter_code
_entity_poly.pdbx_strand_id
1 'polypeptide(L)'
;MTSTDDEGNALLQCLLRGDLPNDTFHAQLLLVALGWIRRSSPVVLPGQATVGIVTELLRAMPRALQQWPWEAKAKTSKSQLAKWQIDNEYHVQALLWVMLAPVFPDLRREEYAPQVGPIQPRVDFGIPSLRLLIEVKFARTRSALKDAVNEIAQDASNYFTTATGYDHLLVLLWDNAAHSEDHALIIEGMRKFDRVVDAIVISRPGHMMETV
;
A
#
# COMPACT_ATOMS: atom_id res chain seq x y z
N MET A 1 21.58 -41.26 26.19
CA MET A 1 21.15 -39.84 26.11
C MET A 1 21.60 -39.15 24.82
N THR A 2 22.21 -39.85 23.86
CA THR A 2 22.74 -39.26 22.61
C THR A 2 21.81 -39.36 21.40
N SER A 3 20.77 -40.21 21.42
CA SER A 3 20.04 -40.55 20.18
C SER A 3 19.06 -39.47 19.69
N THR A 4 18.57 -38.60 20.59
CA THR A 4 17.55 -37.60 20.26
C THR A 4 18.14 -36.36 19.58
N ASP A 5 19.38 -35.99 19.93
CA ASP A 5 20.10 -34.88 19.30
C ASP A 5 20.63 -35.26 17.91
N ASP A 6 21.02 -36.52 17.72
CA ASP A 6 21.46 -37.06 16.43
C ASP A 6 20.30 -37.13 15.43
N GLU A 7 19.11 -37.56 15.87
CA GLU A 7 17.88 -37.49 15.06
C GLU A 7 17.51 -36.05 14.70
N GLY A 8 17.61 -35.13 15.66
CA GLY A 8 17.35 -33.70 15.44
C GLY A 8 18.30 -33.07 14.40
N ASN A 9 19.59 -33.40 14.46
CA ASN A 9 20.58 -32.90 13.50
C ASN A 9 20.44 -33.52 12.11
N ALA A 10 20.14 -34.81 12.02
CA ALA A 10 19.86 -35.48 10.75
C ALA A 10 18.63 -34.85 10.06
N LEU A 11 17.60 -34.54 10.84
CA LEU A 11 16.41 -33.83 10.38
C LEU A 11 16.74 -32.42 9.87
N LEU A 12 17.53 -31.64 10.62
CA LEU A 12 17.94 -30.31 10.20
C LEU A 12 18.68 -30.35 8.85
N GLN A 13 19.54 -31.35 8.66
CA GLN A 13 20.28 -31.57 7.40
C GLN A 13 19.37 -31.92 6.23
N CYS A 14 18.31 -32.71 6.43
CA CYS A 14 17.31 -32.99 5.39
C CYS A 14 16.50 -31.74 5.02
N LEU A 15 16.04 -30.97 6.02
CA LEU A 15 15.27 -29.74 5.79
C LEU A 15 16.09 -28.69 5.03
N LEU A 16 17.38 -28.53 5.36
CA LEU A 16 18.29 -27.61 4.66
C LEU A 16 18.52 -27.99 3.19
N ARG A 17 18.27 -29.26 2.81
CA ARG A 17 18.39 -29.76 1.43
C ARG A 17 17.06 -29.72 0.66
N GLY A 18 15.96 -29.37 1.31
CA GLY A 18 14.63 -29.37 0.70
C GLY A 18 13.97 -30.75 0.61
N ASP A 19 14.57 -31.77 1.24
CA ASP A 19 13.97 -33.10 1.32
C ASP A 19 12.97 -33.12 2.48
N LEU A 20 11.71 -33.49 2.18
CA LEU A 20 10.63 -33.58 3.16
C LEU A 20 10.27 -35.05 3.39
N PRO A 21 10.75 -35.67 4.49
CA PRO A 21 10.33 -37.02 4.87
C PRO A 21 8.82 -37.05 5.13
N ASN A 22 8.16 -38.09 4.62
CA ASN A 22 6.71 -38.21 4.67
C ASN A 22 6.25 -38.98 5.92
N ASP A 23 6.52 -38.44 7.11
CA ASP A 23 6.05 -39.01 8.36
C ASP A 23 5.39 -37.99 9.30
N THR A 24 4.73 -38.50 10.33
CA THR A 24 3.90 -37.73 11.27
C THR A 24 4.72 -36.74 12.10
N PHE A 25 5.96 -37.07 12.47
CA PHE A 25 6.80 -36.18 13.26
C PHE A 25 7.23 -34.96 12.46
N HIS A 26 7.59 -35.16 11.18
CA HIS A 26 7.94 -34.09 10.26
C HIS A 26 6.75 -33.18 9.97
N ALA A 27 5.56 -33.74 9.76
CA ALA A 27 4.34 -32.96 9.61
C ALA A 27 4.07 -32.07 10.84
N GLN A 28 4.27 -32.59 12.05
CA GLN A 28 4.12 -31.82 13.29
C GLN A 28 5.17 -30.71 13.40
N LEU A 29 6.44 -31.00 13.10
CA LEU A 29 7.52 -30.01 13.12
C LEU A 29 7.26 -28.88 12.12
N LEU A 30 6.85 -29.21 10.88
CA LEU A 30 6.50 -28.22 9.86
C LEU A 30 5.31 -27.35 10.29
N LEU A 31 4.29 -27.94 10.93
CA LEU A 31 3.13 -27.21 11.42
C LEU A 31 3.51 -26.24 12.56
N VAL A 32 4.39 -26.68 13.47
CA VAL A 32 4.91 -25.85 14.57
C VAL A 32 5.80 -24.73 14.02
N ALA A 33 6.71 -25.05 13.09
CA ALA A 33 7.58 -24.07 12.43
C ALA A 33 6.76 -23.05 11.64
N LEU A 34 5.76 -23.48 10.88
CA LEU A 34 4.83 -22.59 10.16
C LEU A 34 4.03 -21.72 11.14
N GLY A 35 3.53 -22.30 12.22
CA GLY A 35 2.84 -21.56 13.27
C GLY A 35 3.74 -20.54 13.97
N TRP A 36 5.01 -20.88 14.20
CA TRP A 36 6.00 -19.99 14.77
C TRP A 36 6.38 -18.87 13.80
N ILE A 37 6.65 -19.18 12.53
CA ILE A 37 6.91 -18.19 11.47
C ILE A 37 5.72 -17.25 11.34
N ARG A 38 4.48 -17.75 11.33
CA ARG A 38 3.28 -16.90 11.26
C ARG A 38 3.14 -15.94 12.44
N ARG A 39 3.62 -16.34 13.63
CA ARG A 39 3.59 -15.49 14.85
C ARG A 39 4.80 -14.57 14.96
N SER A 40 5.94 -14.98 14.42
CA SER A 40 7.24 -14.34 14.64
C SER A 40 7.72 -13.53 13.42
N SER A 41 7.11 -13.75 12.26
CA SER A 41 7.38 -12.94 11.08
C SER A 41 6.87 -11.53 11.33
N PRO A 42 7.70 -10.48 11.16
CA PRO A 42 7.18 -9.14 11.04
C PRO A 42 6.13 -9.14 9.91
N VAL A 43 5.11 -8.28 10.07
CA VAL A 43 3.92 -8.17 9.21
C VAL A 43 4.26 -8.00 7.72
N VAL A 44 5.53 -7.72 7.39
CA VAL A 44 6.05 -7.71 6.02
C VAL A 44 7.43 -8.38 5.98
N LEU A 45 7.55 -9.47 5.22
CA LEU A 45 8.85 -10.03 4.83
C LEU A 45 9.32 -9.33 3.55
N PRO A 46 10.48 -8.64 3.57
CA PRO A 46 11.10 -8.14 2.35
C PRO A 46 11.29 -9.30 1.36
N GLY A 47 10.69 -9.19 0.17
CA GLY A 47 10.73 -10.23 -0.88
C GLY A 47 9.51 -11.17 -0.98
N GLN A 48 8.57 -11.12 -0.02
CA GLN A 48 7.25 -11.78 -0.13
C GLN A 48 6.09 -10.80 -0.24
N ALA A 49 6.39 -9.50 -0.34
CA ALA A 49 5.35 -8.50 -0.41
C ALA A 49 4.57 -8.65 -1.72
N THR A 50 3.26 -8.43 -1.64
CA THR A 50 2.36 -8.50 -2.80
C THR A 50 1.66 -7.16 -2.96
N VAL A 51 1.08 -6.92 -4.14
CA VAL A 51 0.16 -5.80 -4.36
C VAL A 51 -0.95 -5.76 -3.30
N GLY A 52 -1.43 -6.94 -2.86
CA GLY A 52 -2.42 -7.05 -1.79
C GLY A 52 -1.97 -6.41 -0.46
N ILE A 53 -0.70 -6.56 -0.10
CA ILE A 53 -0.15 -5.91 1.11
C ILE A 53 -0.15 -4.39 0.96
N VAL A 54 0.20 -3.86 -0.21
CA VAL A 54 0.12 -2.42 -0.49
C VAL A 54 -1.30 -1.92 -0.27
N THR A 55 -2.29 -2.62 -0.85
CA THR A 55 -3.71 -2.31 -0.69
C THR A 55 -4.15 -2.35 0.77
N GLU A 56 -3.76 -3.37 1.53
CA GLU A 56 -4.10 -3.50 2.95
C GLU A 56 -3.51 -2.37 3.79
N LEU A 57 -2.24 -2.00 3.55
CA LEU A 57 -1.59 -0.89 4.24
C LEU A 57 -2.30 0.43 3.97
N LEU A 58 -2.62 0.71 2.70
CA LEU A 58 -3.31 1.95 2.32
C LEU A 58 -4.77 1.99 2.81
N ARG A 59 -5.49 0.87 2.82
CA ARG A 59 -6.82 0.77 3.46
C ARG A 59 -6.77 0.95 4.97
N ALA A 60 -5.64 0.67 5.61
CA ALA A 60 -5.42 0.93 7.02
C ALA A 60 -5.04 2.39 7.32
N MET A 61 -4.89 3.26 6.30
CA MET A 61 -4.59 4.69 6.48
C MET A 61 -5.51 5.41 7.48
N PRO A 62 -6.84 5.20 7.50
CA PRO A 62 -7.71 5.83 8.51
C PRO A 62 -7.29 5.51 9.95
N ARG A 63 -6.72 4.32 10.20
CA ARG A 63 -6.18 3.95 11.52
C ARG A 63 -4.93 4.75 11.86
N ALA A 64 -4.02 4.94 10.90
CA ALA A 64 -2.85 5.79 11.09
C ALA A 64 -3.27 7.25 11.38
N LEU A 65 -4.30 7.71 10.68
CA LEU A 65 -4.83 9.07 10.83
C LEU A 65 -5.51 9.33 12.18
N GLN A 66 -5.86 8.31 12.97
CA GLN A 66 -6.41 8.50 14.33
C GLN A 66 -5.44 9.24 15.26
N GLN A 67 -4.13 9.13 15.01
CA GLN A 67 -3.09 9.81 15.78
C GLN A 67 -2.44 10.95 14.98
N TRP A 68 -3.07 11.37 13.87
CA TRP A 68 -2.54 12.46 13.05
C TRP A 68 -2.55 13.77 13.85
N PRO A 69 -1.45 14.55 13.85
CA PRO A 69 -1.41 15.79 14.61
C PRO A 69 -2.46 16.81 14.12
N TRP A 70 -3.50 16.99 14.92
CA TRP A 70 -4.53 18.00 14.69
C TRP A 70 -5.03 18.59 16.01
N GLU A 71 -4.23 19.51 16.54
CA GLU A 71 -4.45 20.06 17.86
C GLU A 71 -5.30 21.33 17.81
N ALA A 72 -6.32 21.40 18.67
CA ALA A 72 -7.07 22.63 18.92
C ALA A 72 -6.33 23.58 19.89
N LYS A 73 -5.46 23.02 20.75
CA LYS A 73 -4.62 23.73 21.71
C LYS A 73 -3.31 22.96 21.88
N ALA A 74 -2.21 23.70 22.12
CA ALA A 74 -0.92 23.10 22.41
C ALA A 74 -1.00 22.16 23.63
N LYS A 75 -0.41 20.96 23.52
CA LYS A 75 -0.44 19.94 24.59
C LYS A 75 0.42 20.28 25.79
N THR A 76 1.43 21.13 25.63
CA THR A 76 2.31 21.58 26.70
C THR A 76 2.53 23.09 26.61
N SER A 77 2.90 23.72 27.73
CA SER A 77 3.19 25.17 27.77
C SER A 77 4.38 25.59 26.92
N LYS A 78 5.21 24.64 26.47
CA LYS A 78 6.41 24.88 25.65
C LYS A 78 6.28 24.43 24.20
N SER A 79 5.22 23.72 23.85
CA SER A 79 5.01 23.22 22.48
C SER A 79 4.17 24.18 21.67
N GLN A 80 4.47 24.29 20.39
CA GLN A 80 3.56 24.91 19.43
C GLN A 80 2.38 23.98 19.15
N LEU A 81 1.26 24.57 18.76
CA LEU A 81 0.08 23.83 18.28
C LEU A 81 0.45 23.06 17.01
N ALA A 82 0.27 21.75 17.00
CA ALA A 82 0.56 20.92 15.84
C ALA A 82 -0.71 20.62 15.04
N LYS A 83 -0.80 21.17 13.82
CA LYS A 83 -1.77 20.76 12.79
C LYS A 83 -1.02 20.39 11.52
N TRP A 84 -0.99 19.11 11.19
CA TRP A 84 -0.38 18.62 9.96
C TRP A 84 -1.46 18.58 8.88
N GLN A 85 -1.45 19.60 8.02
CA GLN A 85 -2.49 19.81 7.03
C GLN A 85 -2.38 18.84 5.85
N ILE A 86 -3.51 18.36 5.33
CA ILE A 86 -3.61 17.60 4.08
C ILE A 86 -4.56 18.37 3.16
N ASP A 87 -4.00 19.30 2.38
CA ASP A 87 -4.77 20.29 1.61
C ASP A 87 -4.66 20.12 0.10
N ASN A 88 -3.79 19.24 -0.37
CA ASN A 88 -3.55 18.98 -1.77
C ASN A 88 -2.98 17.56 -1.96
N GLU A 89 -2.84 17.17 -3.22
CA GLU A 89 -2.33 15.87 -3.65
C GLU A 89 -0.91 15.59 -3.15
N TYR A 90 -0.01 16.57 -3.19
CA TYR A 90 1.36 16.42 -2.70
C TYR A 90 1.43 16.08 -1.21
N HIS A 91 0.50 16.58 -0.38
CA HIS A 91 0.44 16.20 1.03
C HIS A 91 0.00 14.75 1.22
N VAL A 92 -0.92 14.27 0.37
CA VAL A 92 -1.34 12.86 0.35
C VAL A 92 -0.19 11.98 -0.12
N GLN A 93 0.52 12.37 -1.19
CA GLN A 93 1.73 11.70 -1.65
C GLN A 93 2.79 11.61 -0.53
N ALA A 94 3.02 12.69 0.23
CA ALA A 94 3.93 12.66 1.37
C ALA A 94 3.48 11.67 2.46
N LEU A 95 2.18 11.57 2.73
CA LEU A 95 1.63 10.57 3.65
C LEU A 95 1.86 9.13 3.14
N LEU A 96 1.61 8.87 1.84
CA LEU A 96 1.87 7.56 1.24
C LEU A 96 3.35 7.19 1.35
N TRP A 97 4.26 8.13 1.11
CA TRP A 97 5.69 7.90 1.26
C TRP A 97 6.03 7.44 2.69
N VAL A 98 5.52 8.12 3.72
CA VAL A 98 5.74 7.75 5.13
C VAL A 98 5.20 6.34 5.44
N MET A 99 4.08 5.95 4.84
CA MET A 99 3.48 4.63 5.06
C MET A 99 4.19 3.50 4.31
N LEU A 100 4.63 3.74 3.07
CA LEU A 100 5.10 2.70 2.16
C LEU A 100 6.63 2.56 2.16
N ALA A 101 7.40 3.66 2.24
CA ALA A 101 8.86 3.60 2.14
C ALA A 101 9.54 2.69 3.18
N PRO A 102 9.05 2.59 4.45
CA PRO A 102 9.62 1.65 5.42
C PRO A 102 9.39 0.16 5.07
N VAL A 103 8.39 -0.12 4.24
CA VAL A 103 7.96 -1.48 3.88
C VAL A 103 8.54 -1.92 2.54
N PHE A 104 8.66 -0.99 1.59
CA PHE A 104 9.07 -1.23 0.21
C PHE A 104 10.36 -0.45 -0.09
N PRO A 105 11.55 -1.06 0.09
CA PRO A 105 12.83 -0.38 -0.08
C PRO A 105 13.09 0.14 -1.50
N ASP A 106 12.41 -0.43 -2.50
CA ASP A 106 12.50 -0.03 -3.90
C ASP A 106 11.37 0.92 -4.34
N LEU A 107 10.57 1.46 -3.40
CA LEU A 107 9.59 2.50 -3.69
C LEU A 107 10.28 3.72 -4.34
N ARG A 108 9.78 4.09 -5.51
CA ARG A 108 10.25 5.25 -6.27
C ARG A 108 9.17 6.32 -6.30
N ARG A 109 9.61 7.57 -6.27
CA ARG A 109 8.78 8.73 -6.56
C ARG A 109 8.96 9.13 -8.01
N GLU A 110 7.90 9.68 -8.60
CA GLU A 110 7.97 10.41 -9.86
C GLU A 110 8.53 9.56 -10.99
N GLU A 111 8.05 8.32 -11.09
CA GLU A 111 8.56 7.37 -12.05
C GLU A 111 8.01 7.69 -13.44
N TYR A 112 8.92 7.83 -14.40
CA TYR A 112 8.56 8.05 -15.78
C TYR A 112 8.10 6.73 -16.40
N ALA A 113 6.86 6.68 -16.85
CA ALA A 113 6.43 5.65 -17.78
C ALA A 113 7.14 5.87 -19.14
N PRO A 114 7.29 4.80 -19.95
CA PRO A 114 7.78 4.91 -21.31
C PRO A 114 7.04 5.95 -22.13
N GLN A 115 7.81 6.55 -23.02
CA GLN A 115 7.36 7.66 -23.83
C GLN A 115 6.26 7.22 -24.80
N VAL A 116 5.13 7.94 -24.77
CA VAL A 116 3.98 7.76 -25.66
C VAL A 116 3.95 8.93 -26.64
N GLY A 117 4.48 8.73 -27.84
CA GLY A 117 4.63 9.82 -28.80
C GLY A 117 5.55 10.94 -28.24
N PRO A 118 5.11 12.20 -28.11
CA PRO A 118 5.90 13.27 -27.50
C PRO A 118 5.77 13.37 -25.97
N ILE A 119 4.89 12.58 -25.35
CA ILE A 119 4.56 12.69 -23.92
C ILE A 119 5.33 11.61 -23.16
N GLN A 120 6.01 11.99 -22.08
CA GLN A 120 6.58 11.05 -21.12
C GLN A 120 5.72 11.11 -19.85
N PRO A 121 4.74 10.20 -19.69
CA PRO A 121 3.84 10.25 -18.56
C PRO A 121 4.62 10.01 -17.27
N ARG A 122 4.26 10.74 -16.23
CA ARG A 122 4.88 10.64 -14.91
C ARG A 122 3.84 10.22 -13.91
N VAL A 123 4.11 9.13 -13.23
CA VAL A 123 3.26 8.56 -12.18
C VAL A 123 3.82 8.94 -10.82
N ASP A 124 2.95 9.09 -9.83
CA ASP A 124 3.35 9.53 -8.49
C ASP A 124 4.33 8.56 -7.81
N PHE A 125 4.02 7.26 -7.83
CA PHE A 125 4.89 6.23 -7.28
C PHE A 125 4.98 4.98 -8.16
N GLY A 126 6.12 4.31 -8.05
CA GLY A 126 6.31 2.96 -8.57
C GLY A 126 7.00 2.05 -7.56
N ILE A 127 6.63 0.77 -7.56
CA ILE A 127 7.28 -0.30 -6.79
C ILE A 127 7.71 -1.37 -7.81
N PRO A 128 8.95 -1.29 -8.34
CA PRO A 128 9.44 -2.15 -9.41
C PRO A 128 9.32 -3.65 -9.09
N SER A 129 9.65 -4.06 -7.87
CA SER A 129 9.57 -5.46 -7.41
C SER A 129 8.15 -6.03 -7.47
N LEU A 130 7.14 -5.17 -7.39
CA LEU A 130 5.73 -5.53 -7.51
C LEU A 130 5.15 -5.22 -8.88
N ARG A 131 5.93 -4.64 -9.80
CA ARG A 131 5.46 -4.15 -11.11
C ARG A 131 4.24 -3.24 -10.97
N LEU A 132 4.17 -2.51 -9.86
CA LEU A 132 3.04 -1.69 -9.43
C LEU A 132 3.33 -0.21 -9.59
N LEU A 133 2.39 0.49 -10.22
CA LEU A 133 2.28 1.95 -10.23
C LEU A 133 1.18 2.38 -9.25
N ILE A 134 1.38 3.50 -8.57
CA ILE A 134 0.38 4.09 -7.67
C ILE A 134 0.13 5.54 -8.08
N GLU A 135 -1.12 5.85 -8.39
CA GLU A 135 -1.57 7.20 -8.73
C GLU A 135 -2.38 7.79 -7.57
N VAL A 136 -2.09 9.03 -7.20
CA VAL A 136 -2.78 9.75 -6.12
C VAL A 136 -3.60 10.88 -6.72
N LYS A 137 -4.84 11.04 -6.24
CA LYS A 137 -5.71 12.16 -6.64
C LYS A 137 -6.37 12.78 -5.42
N PHE A 138 -6.44 14.11 -5.40
CA PHE A 138 -7.08 14.87 -4.33
C PHE A 138 -8.40 15.49 -4.78
N ALA A 139 -9.51 15.01 -4.25
CA ALA A 139 -10.83 15.53 -4.56
C ALA A 139 -11.32 16.52 -3.48
N ARG A 140 -11.46 17.80 -3.85
CA ARG A 140 -12.05 18.83 -2.99
C ARG A 140 -13.57 18.73 -2.89
N THR A 141 -14.21 18.26 -3.96
CA THR A 141 -15.66 18.29 -4.14
C THR A 141 -16.14 16.93 -4.65
N ARG A 142 -17.46 16.72 -4.56
CA ARG A 142 -18.13 15.55 -5.14
C ARG A 142 -17.91 15.42 -6.66
N SER A 143 -17.84 16.55 -7.38
CA SER A 143 -17.57 16.53 -8.83
C SER A 143 -16.14 16.07 -9.11
N ALA A 144 -15.15 16.56 -8.35
CA ALA A 144 -13.76 16.18 -8.51
C ALA A 144 -13.52 14.66 -8.30
N LEU A 145 -14.30 14.01 -7.43
CA LEU A 145 -14.26 12.54 -7.30
C LEU A 145 -14.68 11.83 -8.59
N LYS A 146 -15.70 12.35 -9.28
CA LYS A 146 -16.18 11.79 -10.55
C LYS A 146 -15.23 12.11 -11.69
N ASP A 147 -14.70 13.33 -11.72
CA ASP A 147 -13.73 13.77 -12.72
C ASP A 147 -12.46 12.90 -12.66
N ALA A 148 -12.01 12.54 -11.46
CA ALA A 148 -10.87 11.64 -11.27
C ALA A 148 -11.09 10.25 -11.89
N VAL A 149 -12.32 9.71 -11.94
CA VAL A 149 -12.60 8.45 -12.65
C VAL A 149 -12.29 8.58 -14.15
N ASN A 150 -12.66 9.70 -14.76
CA ASN A 150 -12.42 9.95 -16.18
C ASN A 150 -10.94 10.20 -16.47
N GLU A 151 -10.23 10.94 -15.61
CA GLU A 151 -8.79 11.17 -15.73
C GLU A 151 -8.03 9.84 -15.68
N ILE A 152 -8.30 9.00 -14.69
CA ILE A 152 -7.65 7.68 -14.56
C ILE A 152 -7.92 6.79 -15.77
N ALA A 153 -9.13 6.82 -16.34
CA ALA A 153 -9.45 6.06 -17.55
C ALA A 153 -8.56 6.49 -18.74
N GLN A 154 -8.26 7.79 -18.85
CA GLN A 154 -7.38 8.34 -19.89
C GLN A 154 -5.92 8.00 -19.59
N ASP A 155 -5.47 8.21 -18.36
CA ASP A 155 -4.07 8.05 -17.95
C ASP A 155 -3.62 6.58 -17.96
N ALA A 156 -4.48 5.65 -17.54
CA ALA A 156 -4.18 4.21 -17.58
C ALA A 156 -3.83 3.74 -19.00
N SER A 157 -4.46 4.30 -20.04
CA SER A 157 -4.11 3.97 -21.43
C SER A 157 -2.71 4.42 -21.83
N ASN A 158 -2.20 5.50 -21.21
CA ASN A 158 -0.88 6.07 -21.50
C ASN A 158 0.24 5.33 -20.75
N TYR A 159 0.00 4.91 -19.51
CA TYR A 159 1.04 4.32 -18.64
C TYR A 159 1.57 2.96 -19.10
N PHE A 160 0.86 2.26 -20.00
CA PHE A 160 1.14 0.86 -20.32
C PHE A 160 1.53 0.61 -21.78
N THR A 161 1.90 1.66 -22.51
CA THR A 161 2.32 1.56 -23.90
C THR A 161 3.81 1.17 -23.99
N THR A 162 4.03 -0.16 -23.99
CA THR A 162 5.30 -0.85 -24.30
C THR A 162 6.44 -0.77 -23.26
N ALA A 163 6.82 -1.95 -22.74
CA ALA A 163 8.05 -2.27 -22.00
C ALA A 163 8.38 -1.47 -20.72
N THR A 164 7.36 -1.07 -19.96
CA THR A 164 7.52 -0.24 -18.74
C THR A 164 8.05 -1.04 -17.53
N GLY A 165 7.99 -2.37 -17.58
CA GLY A 165 8.23 -3.23 -16.40
C GLY A 165 7.07 -3.24 -15.39
N TYR A 166 6.05 -2.39 -15.59
CA TYR A 166 4.84 -2.29 -14.77
C TYR A 166 3.62 -2.86 -15.51
N ASP A 167 2.74 -3.53 -14.78
CA ASP A 167 1.47 -4.07 -15.30
C ASP A 167 0.30 -3.93 -14.32
N HIS A 168 0.52 -3.30 -13.16
CA HIS A 168 -0.50 -3.01 -12.17
C HIS A 168 -0.59 -1.51 -11.90
N LEU A 169 -1.81 -0.98 -11.78
CA LEU A 169 -2.11 0.37 -11.34
C LEU A 169 -3.03 0.35 -10.11
N LEU A 170 -2.59 0.96 -9.03
CA LEU A 170 -3.38 1.19 -7.83
C LEU A 170 -3.72 2.66 -7.73
N VAL A 171 -5.00 2.99 -7.56
CA VAL A 171 -5.42 4.40 -7.44
C VAL A 171 -5.77 4.70 -5.99
N LEU A 172 -5.24 5.81 -5.46
CA LEU A 172 -5.65 6.35 -4.17
C LEU A 172 -6.31 7.72 -4.35
N LEU A 173 -7.58 7.80 -3.96
CA LEU A 173 -8.36 9.02 -3.94
C LEU A 173 -8.50 9.53 -2.51
N TRP A 174 -8.06 10.77 -2.29
CA TRP A 174 -8.38 11.50 -1.07
C TRP A 174 -9.65 12.32 -1.25
N ASP A 175 -10.69 11.99 -0.50
CA ASP A 175 -11.95 12.73 -0.45
C ASP A 175 -11.93 13.75 0.68
N ASN A 176 -11.66 15.00 0.32
CA ASN A 176 -11.51 16.08 1.29
C ASN A 176 -12.81 16.42 2.02
N ALA A 177 -13.97 16.13 1.42
CA ALA A 177 -15.28 16.52 1.92
C ALA A 177 -16.12 15.33 2.41
N ALA A 178 -15.53 14.13 2.43
CA ALA A 178 -16.09 12.92 3.03
C ALA A 178 -17.47 12.49 2.49
N HIS A 179 -17.66 12.54 1.18
CA HIS A 179 -18.79 12.01 0.41
C HIS A 179 -18.79 10.47 0.35
N SER A 180 -18.78 9.82 1.52
CA SER A 180 -18.66 8.37 1.67
C SER A 180 -19.71 7.54 0.90
N GLU A 181 -20.88 8.13 0.62
CA GLU A 181 -21.96 7.50 -0.14
C GLU A 181 -21.58 7.17 -1.59
N ASP A 182 -20.62 7.89 -2.17
CA ASP A 182 -20.17 7.67 -3.55
C ASP A 182 -19.00 6.70 -3.66
N HIS A 183 -18.30 6.41 -2.55
CA HIS A 183 -17.01 5.70 -2.57
C HIS A 183 -17.12 4.32 -3.20
N ALA A 184 -18.17 3.56 -2.86
CA ALA A 184 -18.36 2.22 -3.40
C ALA A 184 -18.51 2.23 -4.92
N LEU A 185 -19.30 3.17 -5.47
CA LEU A 185 -19.52 3.30 -6.90
C LEU A 185 -18.25 3.74 -7.64
N ILE A 186 -17.49 4.67 -7.05
CA ILE A 186 -16.21 5.14 -7.60
C ILE A 186 -15.20 3.99 -7.67
N ILE A 187 -15.06 3.23 -6.58
CA ILE A 187 -14.14 2.09 -6.50
C ILE A 187 -14.54 1.03 -7.54
N GLU A 188 -15.83 0.69 -7.63
CA GLU A 188 -16.32 -0.26 -8.62
C GLU A 188 -16.07 0.23 -10.06
N GLY A 189 -16.26 1.52 -10.32
CA GLY A 189 -16.00 2.14 -11.62
C GLY A 189 -14.54 2.06 -12.02
N MET A 190 -13.61 2.41 -11.12
CA MET A 190 -12.17 2.40 -11.41
C MET A 190 -11.63 0.99 -11.67
N ARG A 191 -12.09 -0.01 -10.92
CA ARG A 191 -11.69 -1.41 -11.10
C ARG A 191 -12.07 -2.02 -12.45
N LYS A 192 -12.93 -1.37 -13.23
CA LYS A 192 -13.32 -1.82 -14.58
C LYS A 192 -12.28 -1.45 -15.64
N PHE A 193 -11.35 -0.54 -15.35
CA PHE A 193 -10.32 -0.13 -16.29
C PHE A 193 -9.18 -1.16 -16.34
N ASP A 194 -8.58 -1.32 -17.54
CA ASP A 194 -7.49 -2.28 -17.74
C ASP A 194 -6.33 -1.99 -16.78
N ARG A 195 -5.76 -3.05 -16.20
CA ARG A 195 -4.63 -3.03 -15.26
C ARG A 195 -4.83 -2.27 -13.94
N VAL A 196 -6.02 -1.68 -13.70
CA VAL A 196 -6.36 -1.16 -12.37
C VAL A 196 -6.63 -2.33 -11.43
N VAL A 197 -5.68 -2.61 -10.55
CA VAL A 197 -5.78 -3.72 -9.59
C VAL A 197 -6.72 -3.42 -8.44
N ASP A 198 -6.74 -2.14 -8.01
CA ASP A 198 -7.67 -1.67 -7.00
C ASP A 198 -7.77 -0.13 -7.02
N ALA A 199 -8.80 0.38 -6.35
CA ALA A 199 -8.95 1.79 -6.02
C ALA A 199 -9.31 1.93 -4.53
N ILE A 200 -8.68 2.89 -3.86
CA ILE A 200 -8.85 3.16 -2.44
C ILE A 200 -9.28 4.60 -2.29
N VAL A 201 -10.46 4.82 -1.69
CA VAL A 201 -10.96 6.17 -1.38
C VAL A 201 -10.89 6.38 0.12
N ILE A 202 -10.19 7.43 0.56
CA ILE A 202 -10.02 7.80 1.96
C ILE A 202 -10.61 9.17 2.20
N SER A 203 -11.62 9.25 3.07
CA SER A 203 -12.16 10.54 3.52
C SER A 203 -11.19 11.24 4.48
N ARG A 204 -11.16 12.57 4.41
CA ARG A 204 -10.59 13.40 5.48
C ARG A 204 -11.23 13.00 6.82
N PRO A 205 -10.44 12.67 7.85
CA PRO A 205 -10.95 12.35 9.17
C PRO A 205 -11.78 13.49 9.77
N GLY A 206 -12.89 13.16 10.43
CA GLY A 206 -13.78 14.18 11.01
C GLY A 206 -13.11 15.08 12.06
N HIS A 207 -12.12 14.58 12.80
CA HIS A 207 -11.37 15.39 13.78
C HIS A 207 -10.48 16.45 13.12
N MET A 208 -10.19 16.32 11.82
CA MET A 208 -9.44 17.29 11.02
C MET A 208 -10.34 18.35 10.36
N MET A 209 -11.65 18.34 10.65
CA MET A 209 -12.55 19.39 10.19
C MET A 209 -12.33 20.64 11.03
N GLU A 210 -12.19 21.79 10.38
CA GLU A 210 -12.25 23.06 11.10
C GLU A 210 -13.67 23.24 11.62
N THR A 211 -13.80 23.53 12.91
CA THR A 211 -15.08 23.87 13.52
C THR A 211 -15.44 25.26 13.01
N VAL A 212 -16.46 25.34 12.15
CA VAL A 212 -17.05 26.60 11.69
C VAL A 212 -17.74 27.29 12.85
#